data_AF-A0A329RIP7-F1
#
_entry.id   AF-A0A329RIP7-F1
#
_cell.length_a   1.000
_cell.length_b   1.000
_cell.length_c   1.000
_cell.angle_alpha   90.00
_cell.angle_beta   90.00
_cell.angle_gamma   90.00
#
_symmetry.space_group_name_H-M   'P 1'
#
loop_
_entity.id
_entity.type
_entity.pdbx_description
1 polymer ?
#
loop_
_entity_poly.entity_id
_entity_poly.type
_entity_poly.pdbx_seq_one_letter_code
_entity_poly.pdbx_strand_id
1 'polypeptide(L)' 'MNDATIPAQAPIPRRDIVIDTMSGSEIYSAIDLTDGFYQILMPLSDIPLTAISTPSGMLWSGSLCHKD' A
#
# COMPACT_ATOMS: atom_id res chain seq x y z
N MET A 1 -15.75 0.73 -2.02
CA MET A 1 -14.48 1.09 -2.69
C MET A 1 -13.96 -0.12 -3.44
N ASN A 2 -13.56 -1.19 -2.74
CA ASN A 2 -12.93 -2.37 -3.34
C ASN A 2 -13.73 -3.02 -4.50
N ASP A 3 -15.06 -3.14 -4.39
CA ASP A 3 -15.90 -3.74 -5.45
C ASP A 3 -15.92 -2.92 -6.76
N ALA A 4 -15.64 -1.61 -6.67
CA ALA A 4 -15.58 -0.71 -7.82
C ALA A 4 -14.14 -0.51 -8.33
N THR A 5 -13.14 -1.04 -7.63
CA THR A 5 -11.73 -0.96 -8.01
C THR A 5 -11.39 -2.06 -9.00
N ILE A 6 -10.77 -1.71 -10.13
CA ILE A 6 -10.24 -2.71 -11.08
C ILE A 6 -9.10 -3.46 -10.37
N PRO A 7 -9.15 -4.81 -10.25
CA PRO A 7 -8.11 -5.56 -9.57
C PRO A 7 -6.76 -5.44 -10.28
N ALA A 8 -5.68 -5.33 -9.51
CA ALA A 8 -4.34 -5.43 -10.05
C ALA A 8 -4.12 -6.82 -10.68
N GLN A 9 -3.59 -6.87 -11.90
CA GLN A 9 -3.38 -8.13 -12.62
C GLN A 9 -2.04 -8.81 -12.31
N ALA A 10 -1.22 -8.23 -11.42
CA ALA A 10 0.05 -8.83 -11.02
C ALA A 10 -0.17 -9.86 -9.90
N PRO A 11 0.13 -11.16 -10.10
CA PRO A 11 0.01 -12.14 -9.05
C PRO A 11 1.08 -11.91 -7.98
N ILE A 12 0.68 -11.95 -6.71
CA ILE A 12 1.62 -11.97 -5.59
C ILE A 12 2.33 -13.35 -5.61
N PRO A 13 3.68 -13.39 -5.53
CA PRO A 13 4.41 -14.65 -5.43
C PRO A 13 3.88 -15.53 -4.30
N ARG A 14 3.73 -16.83 -4.55
CA ARG A 14 3.30 -17.76 -3.50
C ARG A 14 4.40 -17.95 -2.46
N ARG A 15 4.00 -18.16 -1.20
CA ARG A 15 4.93 -18.29 -0.06
C ARG A 15 6.03 -19.33 -0.28
N ASP A 16 5.67 -20.50 -0.83
CA ASP A 16 6.59 -21.60 -1.13
C ASP A 16 7.68 -21.18 -2.11
N ILE A 17 7.32 -20.42 -3.16
CA ILE A 17 8.28 -19.89 -4.12
C ILE A 17 9.24 -18.92 -3.44
N VAL A 18 8.72 -18.01 -2.61
CA VAL A 18 9.56 -17.04 -1.90
C VAL A 18 10.55 -17.74 -0.96
N ILE A 19 10.10 -18.74 -0.20
CA ILE A 19 10.98 -19.49 0.71
C ILE A 19 12.02 -20.30 -0.08
N ASP A 20 11.63 -20.93 -1.19
CA ASP A 20 12.54 -21.71 -2.03
C ASP A 20 13.67 -20.85 -2.61
N THR A 21 13.38 -19.60 -2.98
CA THR A 21 14.42 -18.66 -3.47
C THR A 21 15.48 -18.30 -2.43
N MET A 22 15.22 -18.53 -1.14
CA MET A 22 16.17 -18.28 -0.07
C MET A 22 16.94 -19.55 0.35
N SER A 23 16.62 -20.70 -0.25
CA SER A 23 17.27 -21.98 0.08
C SER A 23 18.79 -21.92 -0.12
N GLY A 24 19.53 -22.53 0.81
CA GLY A 24 21.00 -22.51 0.80
C GLY A 24 21.64 -21.22 1.31
N SER A 25 20.85 -20.21 1.71
CA SER A 25 21.40 -19.00 2.34
C SER A 25 21.88 -19.30 3.77
N GLU A 26 23.04 -18.77 4.14
CA GLU A 26 23.61 -18.91 5.48
C GLU A 26 23.13 -17.80 6.45
N ILE A 27 22.73 -16.66 5.91
CA ILE A 27 22.34 -15.46 6.67
C ILE A 27 20.99 -14.95 6.17
N TYR A 28 20.12 -14.58 7.12
CA TYR A 28 18.79 -14.06 6.86
C TYR A 28 18.59 -12.74 7.60
N SER A 29 17.78 -11.86 7.02
CA SER A 29 17.29 -10.64 7.67
C SER A 29 15.80 -10.48 7.40
N ALA A 30 15.12 -9.72 8.25
CA ALA A 30 13.72 -9.40 8.11
C ALA A 30 13.56 -7.87 8.14
N ILE A 31 12.66 -7.36 7.30
CA ILE A 31 12.30 -5.95 7.25
C ILE A 31 10.82 -5.86 7.60
N ASP A 32 10.48 -5.03 8.57
CA ASP A 32 9.09 -4.73 8.92
C ASP A 32 8.54 -3.60 8.04
N LEU A 33 7.39 -3.85 7.41
CA LEU A 33 6.68 -2.90 6.54
C LEU A 33 5.30 -2.55 7.11
N THR A 34 5.13 -2.55 8.44
CA THR A 34 3.88 -2.17 9.11
C THR A 34 3.30 -0.85 8.58
N ASP A 35 4.15 0.17 8.35
CA ASP A 35 3.75 1.47 7.77
C ASP A 35 3.98 1.57 6.26
N GLY A 36 4.29 0.47 5.58
CA GLY A 36 4.70 0.45 4.17
C GLY A 36 3.65 1.04 3.22
N PHE A 37 2.36 0.95 3.56
CA PHE A 37 1.29 1.54 2.76
C PHE A 37 1.31 3.08 2.75
N TYR A 38 1.84 3.73 3.79
CA TYR A 38 1.92 5.20 3.86
C TYR A 38 3.15 5.77 3.13
N GLN A 39 4.14 4.93 2.82
CA GLN A 39 5.36 5.33 2.11
C GLN A 39 5.18 5.35 0.59
N ILE A 40 4.20 4.61 0.06
CA ILE A 40 3.92 4.53 -1.37
C ILE A 40 2.92 5.63 -1.74
N LEU A 41 3.31 6.48 -2.69
CA LEU A 41 2.45 7.56 -3.18
C LEU A 41 1.28 7.01 -4.01
N MET A 42 0.10 7.52 -3.74
CA MET A 42 -1.10 7.28 -4.54
C MET A 42 -1.12 8.21 -5.77
N PRO A 43 -1.57 7.74 -6.95
CA PRO A 43 -1.80 8.62 -8.09
C PRO A 43 -2.73 9.78 -7.73
N LEU A 44 -2.40 11.00 -8.16
CA LEU A 44 -3.19 12.20 -7.84
C LEU A 44 -4.65 12.08 -8.31
N SER A 45 -4.90 11.38 -9.42
CA SER A 45 -6.24 11.10 -9.94
C SER A 45 -7.09 10.24 -9.00
N ASP A 46 -6.45 9.44 -8.16
CA ASP A 46 -7.10 8.40 -7.36
C ASP A 46 -7.31 8.86 -5.91
N ILE A 47 -6.63 9.93 -5.47
CA ILE A 47 -6.79 10.53 -4.13
C ILE A 47 -8.27 10.80 -3.77
N PRO A 48 -9.12 11.35 -4.67
CA PRO A 48 -10.53 11.57 -4.34
C PRO A 48 -11.32 10.27 -4.13
N LEU A 49 -10.87 9.15 -4.70
CA LEU A 49 -11.54 7.85 -4.58
C LEU A 49 -11.40 7.23 -3.19
N THR A 50 -10.47 7.76 -2.38
CA THR A 50 -10.21 7.30 -1.01
C THR A 50 -10.62 8.31 0.06
N ALA A 51 -11.47 9.28 -0.30
CA ALA A 51 -11.96 10.28 0.65
C ALA A 51 -12.85 9.64 1.73
N ILE A 52 -12.68 10.08 2.99
CA ILE A 52 -13.49 9.67 4.14
C ILE A 52 -14.20 10.91 4.68
N SER A 53 -15.52 10.83 4.83
CA SER A 53 -16.29 11.89 5.51
C SER A 53 -16.35 11.61 7.00
N THR A 54 -15.93 12.59 7.79
CA THR A 54 -16.08 12.62 9.24
C THR A 54 -17.08 13.74 9.60
N PRO A 55 -17.67 13.73 10.81
CA PRO A 55 -18.53 14.82 11.26
C PRO A 55 -17.83 16.19 11.29
N SER A 56 -16.50 16.21 11.37
CA SER A 56 -15.67 17.43 11.38
C SER A 56 -15.21 17.87 9.99
N GLY A 57 -15.47 17.11 8.93
CA GLY A 57 -15.10 17.46 7.57
C GLY A 57 -14.78 16.26 6.68
N MET A 58 -14.16 16.54 5.54
CA MET A 58 -13.71 15.51 4.60
C MET A 58 -12.20 15.32 4.72
N LEU A 59 -11.76 14.07 4.88
CA LEU A 59 -10.37 13.69 4.89
C LEU A 59 -10.02 13.05 3.55
N TRP A 60 -8.98 13.56 2.89
CA TRP A 60 -8.31 12.87 1.80
C TRP A 60 -6.79 13.00 1.97
N SER A 61 -6.02 12.11 1.36
CA SER A 61 -4.57 11.98 1.57
C SER A 61 -3.77 13.27 1.29
N GLY A 62 -4.19 14.09 0.33
CA GLY A 62 -3.52 15.36 -0.02
C GLY A 62 -3.66 16.52 0.99
N SER A 63 -4.58 16.49 1.95
CA SER A 63 -4.78 17.60 2.91
C SER A 63 -3.70 17.69 3.98
N LEU A 64 -2.83 16.69 4.08
CA LEU A 64 -1.64 16.68 4.95
C LEU A 64 -0.39 17.24 4.25
N CYS A 65 -0.45 17.51 2.94
CA CYS A 65 0.71 17.93 2.13
C CYS A 65 0.66 19.39 1.66
N HIS A 66 -0.28 20.21 2.18
CA HIS A 66 -0.28 21.66 1.93
C HIS A 66 -0.36 22.43 3.24
N LYS A 67 0.76 22.40 3.96
CA LYS A 67 1.04 23.30 5.08
C LYS A 67 2.49 23.78 5.06
N ASP A 68 3.01 24.01 3.85
CA ASP A 68 4.15 24.87 3.56
C ASP A 68 3.72 25.93 2.53
#